data_AF-A0A2W5HNM7-F1
#
_entry.id   AF-A0A2W5HNM7-F1
#
_cell.length_a   1.000
_cell.length_b   1.000
_cell.length_c   1.000
_cell.angle_alpha   90.00
_cell.angle_beta   90.00
_cell.angle_gamma   90.00
#
_symmetry.space_group_name_H-M   'P 1'
#
loop_
_entity.id
_entity.type
_entity.pdbx_description
1 polymer ?
#
loop_
_entity_poly.entity_id
_entity_poly.type
_entity_poly.pdbx_seq_one_letter_code
_entity_poly.pdbx_strand_id
1 'polypeptide(L)'
;MNRQSGNVFFIIFIGIALFAALGYAVSQSMRTGSNAGQTEKSTMLATDIISYGNSIATAVKTMMVVNGCKETQITFEDNNGTSYKTVSGAYDYTNSNAPTDKTCHVFNPAGGGVTPRIMSQNATLLDSDVAAHNMAPKSWIAQYGKFNGIGTETGAEGADLILGIGFLKKEVCIEINNKLGITNPSGNPPTDTWAGGRFVGTYADSANDFNTTATQGKKAFCGTSTGGDRFMYYQVLIAR
;
A
#
# COMPACT_ATOMS: atom_id res chain seq x y z
N MET A 1 -68.48 -13.29 -44.28
CA MET A 1 -67.34 -12.35 -44.11
C MET A 1 -67.03 -12.31 -42.62
N ASN A 2 -66.10 -13.14 -42.14
CA ASN A 2 -65.82 -13.25 -40.70
C ASN A 2 -64.80 -12.17 -40.31
N ARG A 3 -65.23 -11.17 -39.55
CA ARG A 3 -64.31 -10.22 -38.89
C ARG A 3 -63.72 -10.90 -37.67
N GLN A 4 -62.45 -11.27 -37.77
CA GLN A 4 -61.67 -11.75 -36.64
C GLN A 4 -61.33 -10.54 -35.75
N SER A 5 -61.99 -10.42 -34.61
CA SER A 5 -61.63 -9.43 -33.58
C SER A 5 -60.33 -9.89 -32.91
N GLY A 6 -59.20 -9.34 -33.34
CA GLY A 6 -57.90 -9.56 -32.71
C GLY A 6 -57.92 -9.15 -31.24
N ASN A 7 -57.37 -9.99 -30.37
CA ASN A 7 -57.32 -9.77 -28.93
C ASN A 7 -56.28 -8.68 -28.59
N VAL A 8 -56.69 -7.41 -28.70
CA VAL A 8 -55.82 -6.24 -28.44
C VAL A 8 -55.19 -6.27 -27.05
N PHE A 9 -55.86 -6.91 -26.08
CA PHE A 9 -55.32 -7.09 -24.74
C PHE A 9 -54.06 -7.97 -24.73
N PHE A 10 -54.01 -9.01 -25.57
CA PHE A 10 -52.84 -9.89 -25.67
C PHE A 10 -51.60 -9.14 -26.16
N ILE A 11 -51.77 -8.21 -27.11
CA ILE A 11 -50.67 -7.38 -27.63
C ILE A 11 -50.16 -6.43 -26.54
N ILE A 12 -51.06 -5.84 -25.73
CA ILE A 12 -50.67 -4.98 -24.62
C ILE A 12 -49.90 -5.76 -23.55
N PHE A 13 -50.34 -6.97 -23.20
CA PHE A 13 -49.63 -7.82 -22.24
C PHE A 13 -48.23 -8.22 -22.71
N ILE A 14 -48.06 -8.55 -23.99
CA ILE A 14 -46.74 -8.81 -24.56
C ILE A 14 -45.86 -7.55 -24.48
N GLY A 15 -46.41 -6.37 -24.78
CA GLY A 15 -45.67 -5.11 -24.68
C GLY A 15 -45.16 -4.85 -23.26
N ILE A 16 -45.99 -5.05 -22.24
CA ILE A 16 -45.60 -4.87 -20.84
C ILE A 16 -44.55 -5.90 -20.41
N ALA A 17 -44.71 -7.17 -20.79
CA ALA A 17 -43.76 -8.23 -20.46
C ALA A 17 -42.38 -7.98 -21.06
N LEU A 18 -42.33 -7.53 -22.33
CA LEU A 18 -41.08 -7.18 -23.00
C LEU A 18 -40.40 -5.97 -22.37
N PHE A 19 -41.18 -4.95 -21.98
CA PHE A 19 -40.64 -3.78 -21.31
C PHE A 19 -40.05 -4.12 -19.93
N ALA A 20 -40.74 -4.99 -19.17
CA ALA A 20 -40.24 -5.51 -17.90
C ALA A 20 -38.97 -6.35 -18.06
N ALA A 21 -38.94 -7.24 -19.06
CA ALA A 21 -37.77 -8.07 -19.36
C ALA A 21 -36.55 -7.22 -19.77
N LEU A 22 -36.74 -6.18 -20.58
CA LEU A 22 -35.67 -5.25 -20.94
C LEU A 22 -35.16 -4.48 -19.71
N GLY A 23 -36.07 -4.01 -18.84
CA GLY A 23 -35.69 -3.36 -17.58
C GLY A 23 -34.84 -4.27 -16.68
N TYR A 24 -35.16 -5.56 -16.62
CA TYR A 24 -34.38 -6.54 -15.85
C TYR A 24 -33.00 -6.81 -16.47
N ALA A 25 -32.93 -6.93 -17.81
CA ALA A 25 -31.67 -7.13 -18.52
C ALA A 25 -30.70 -5.94 -18.33
N VAL A 26 -31.18 -4.71 -18.47
CA VAL A 26 -30.38 -3.48 -18.26
C VAL A 26 -29.90 -3.40 -16.81
N SER A 27 -30.77 -3.74 -15.85
CA SER A 27 -30.40 -3.76 -14.43
C SER A 27 -29.31 -4.79 -14.11
N GLN A 28 -29.33 -5.97 -14.76
CA GLN A 28 -28.25 -6.95 -14.63
C GLN A 28 -26.93 -6.44 -15.25
N SER A 29 -26.98 -5.84 -16.45
CA SER A 29 -25.78 -5.31 -17.11
C SER A 29 -25.07 -4.23 -16.29
N MET A 30 -25.82 -3.37 -15.59
CA MET A 30 -25.24 -2.36 -14.69
C MET A 30 -24.59 -2.97 -13.44
N ARG A 31 -25.14 -4.07 -12.89
CA ARG A 31 -24.55 -4.77 -11.74
C ARG A 31 -23.21 -5.44 -12.10
N THR A 32 -23.09 -6.02 -13.30
CA THR A 32 -21.84 -6.66 -13.75
C THR A 32 -20.74 -5.62 -14.05
N GLY A 33 -21.09 -4.45 -14.57
CA GLY A 33 -20.15 -3.35 -14.81
C GLY A 33 -19.54 -2.72 -13.54
N SER A 34 -20.29 -2.73 -12.42
CA SER A 34 -19.84 -2.20 -11.13
C SER A 34 -18.60 -2.92 -10.57
N ASN A 35 -18.51 -4.25 -10.72
CA ASN A 35 -17.39 -5.03 -10.16
C ASN A 35 -16.13 -4.94 -11.03
N ALA A 36 -16.28 -4.92 -12.35
CA ALA A 36 -15.16 -4.78 -13.28
C ALA A 36 -14.38 -3.46 -13.07
N GLY A 37 -15.11 -2.36 -12.86
CA GLY A 37 -14.50 -1.05 -12.60
C GLY A 37 -13.81 -0.92 -11.23
N GLN A 38 -14.13 -1.78 -10.24
CA GLN A 38 -13.41 -1.80 -8.96
C GLN A 38 -12.11 -2.58 -9.06
N THR A 39 -12.08 -3.70 -9.78
CA THR A 39 -10.86 -4.48 -10.03
C THR A 39 -9.81 -3.65 -10.78
N GLU A 40 -10.21 -2.96 -11.85
CA GLU A 40 -9.29 -2.11 -12.63
C GLU A 40 -8.65 -1.00 -11.78
N LYS A 41 -9.44 -0.38 -10.88
CA LYS A 41 -8.95 0.61 -9.94
C LYS A 41 -7.95 0.02 -8.94
N SER A 42 -8.24 -1.13 -8.34
CA SER A 42 -7.32 -1.80 -7.41
C SER A 42 -6.00 -2.19 -8.08
N THR A 43 -6.05 -2.68 -9.32
CA THR A 43 -4.85 -3.01 -10.12
C THR A 43 -4.01 -1.76 -10.41
N MET A 44 -4.63 -0.63 -10.75
CA MET A 44 -3.93 0.64 -10.97
C MET A 44 -3.26 1.14 -9.68
N LEU A 45 -4.01 1.15 -8.57
CA LEU A 45 -3.50 1.58 -7.26
C LEU A 45 -2.35 0.70 -6.76
N ALA A 46 -2.46 -0.62 -6.92
CA ALA A 46 -1.39 -1.56 -6.59
C ALA A 46 -0.11 -1.25 -7.38
N THR A 47 -0.24 -0.97 -8.68
CA THR A 47 0.89 -0.63 -9.55
C THR A 47 1.55 0.70 -9.13
N ASP A 48 0.75 1.70 -8.77
CA ASP A 48 1.26 3.00 -8.31
C ASP A 48 2.02 2.89 -6.98
N ILE A 49 1.48 2.13 -6.02
CA ILE A 49 2.14 1.86 -4.72
C ILE A 49 3.48 1.18 -4.93
N ILE A 50 3.51 0.08 -5.71
CA ILE A 50 4.75 -0.66 -6.01
C ILE A 50 5.77 0.25 -6.70
N SER A 51 5.33 1.04 -7.68
CA SER A 51 6.21 1.94 -8.44
C SER A 51 6.83 3.01 -7.54
N TYR A 52 6.05 3.56 -6.61
CA TYR A 52 6.57 4.53 -5.65
C TYR A 52 7.55 3.90 -4.64
N GLY A 53 7.23 2.72 -4.11
CA GLY A 53 8.15 1.95 -3.26
C GLY A 53 9.49 1.70 -3.96
N ASN A 54 9.45 1.27 -5.22
CA ASN A 54 10.65 1.08 -6.04
C ASN A 54 11.43 2.39 -6.28
N SER A 55 10.73 3.51 -6.47
CA SER A 55 11.38 4.81 -6.66
C SER A 55 12.18 5.25 -5.43
N ILE A 56 11.64 5.02 -4.23
CA ILE A 56 12.35 5.31 -2.97
C ILE A 56 13.50 4.32 -2.76
N ALA A 57 13.30 3.02 -2.99
CA ALA A 57 14.37 2.02 -2.90
C ALA A 57 15.55 2.37 -3.82
N THR A 58 15.25 2.81 -5.04
CA THR A 58 16.25 3.27 -6.00
C THR A 58 16.97 4.52 -5.49
N ALA A 59 16.23 5.52 -4.99
CA ALA A 59 16.81 6.74 -4.47
C ALA A 59 17.74 6.49 -3.27
N VAL A 60 17.33 5.66 -2.31
CA VAL A 60 18.18 5.28 -1.17
C VAL A 60 19.45 4.59 -1.63
N LYS A 61 19.34 3.62 -2.53
CA LYS A 61 20.51 2.93 -3.09
C LYS A 61 21.45 3.89 -3.82
N THR A 62 20.92 4.80 -4.63
CA THR A 62 21.71 5.81 -5.35
C THR A 62 22.42 6.74 -4.37
N MET A 63 21.76 7.23 -3.32
CA MET A 63 22.40 8.08 -2.30
C MET A 63 23.55 7.35 -1.60
N MET A 64 23.38 6.08 -1.25
CA MET A 64 24.46 5.30 -0.62
C MET A 64 25.67 5.13 -1.55
N VAL A 65 25.44 4.89 -2.85
CA VAL A 65 26.52 4.64 -3.83
C VAL A 65 27.18 5.92 -4.32
N VAL A 66 26.40 6.94 -4.65
CA VAL A 66 26.88 8.17 -5.30
C VAL A 66 27.30 9.22 -4.27
N ASN A 67 26.48 9.42 -3.24
CA ASN A 67 26.75 10.43 -2.21
C ASN A 67 27.53 9.86 -1.02
N GLY A 68 27.79 8.54 -1.00
CA GLY A 68 28.52 7.88 0.08
C GLY A 68 27.76 7.85 1.41
N CYS A 69 26.43 8.01 1.37
CA CYS A 69 25.60 8.01 2.56
C CYS A 69 25.69 6.68 3.31
N LYS A 70 26.01 6.73 4.61
CA LYS A 70 25.86 5.57 5.48
C LYS A 70 24.37 5.31 5.72
N GLU A 71 24.02 4.06 6.00
CA GLU A 71 22.65 3.64 6.29
C GLU A 71 22.02 4.49 7.41
N THR A 72 22.79 4.80 8.45
CA THR A 72 22.35 5.62 9.60
C THR A 72 22.21 7.10 9.29
N GLN A 73 22.68 7.58 8.14
CA GLN A 73 22.57 8.98 7.71
C GLN A 73 21.37 9.24 6.80
N ILE A 74 20.70 8.18 6.34
CA ILE A 74 19.50 8.32 5.50
C ILE A 74 18.38 8.96 6.31
N THR A 75 17.70 9.94 5.73
CA THR A 75 16.54 10.57 6.38
C THR A 75 15.36 10.74 5.44
N PHE A 76 14.17 10.62 6.02
CA PHE A 76 12.87 10.77 5.38
C PHE A 76 12.17 12.07 5.84
N GLU A 77 12.93 13.01 6.41
CA GLU A 77 12.47 14.37 6.66
C GLU A 77 12.08 15.09 5.37
N ASP A 78 11.06 15.94 5.45
CA ASP A 78 10.83 16.95 4.41
C ASP A 78 11.87 18.08 4.48
N ASN A 79 11.82 18.99 3.50
CA ASN A 79 12.77 20.10 3.40
C ASN A 79 12.71 21.11 4.57
N ASN A 80 11.67 21.03 5.42
CA ASN A 80 11.47 21.86 6.60
C ASN A 80 11.82 21.10 7.90
N GLY A 81 12.51 19.95 7.81
CA GLY A 81 12.93 19.18 8.99
C GLY A 81 11.76 18.55 9.73
N THR A 82 10.66 18.28 9.01
CA THR A 82 9.47 17.67 9.60
C THR A 82 9.01 16.56 8.67
N SER A 83 8.47 15.46 9.18
CA SER A 83 7.77 14.51 8.30
C SER A 83 6.55 15.19 7.71
N TYR A 84 6.11 14.78 6.50
CA TYR A 84 4.92 15.31 5.85
C TYR A 84 3.71 15.33 6.82
N LYS A 85 3.51 16.49 7.44
CA LYS A 85 2.72 16.73 8.64
C LYS A 85 1.31 17.06 8.19
N THR A 86 0.34 16.19 8.43
CA THR A 86 -1.07 16.58 8.23
C THR A 86 -1.93 16.51 9.49
N VAL A 87 -1.45 15.97 10.61
CA VAL A 87 -2.22 15.98 11.87
C VAL A 87 -1.29 16.09 13.08
N SER A 88 -1.76 16.80 14.10
CA SER A 88 -1.22 16.80 15.48
C SER A 88 -0.84 15.38 15.92
N GLY A 89 0.42 15.15 16.32
CA GLY A 89 0.95 13.82 16.64
C GLY A 89 1.94 13.22 15.63
N ALA A 90 2.61 14.07 14.83
CA ALA A 90 3.51 13.69 13.75
C ALA A 90 4.59 12.65 14.14
N TYR A 91 4.75 11.60 13.32
CA TYR A 91 5.97 10.80 13.32
C TYR A 91 7.12 11.68 12.86
N ASP A 92 7.92 12.20 13.77
CA ASP A 92 9.15 12.93 13.45
C ASP A 92 10.21 11.99 12.83
N TYR A 93 10.66 12.28 11.60
CA TYR A 93 11.74 11.53 10.93
C TYR A 93 13.11 12.19 11.08
N THR A 94 13.22 13.21 11.96
CA THR A 94 14.47 13.90 12.24
C THR A 94 15.58 12.91 12.59
N ASN A 95 16.63 12.93 11.78
CA ASN A 95 17.81 12.10 11.93
C ASN A 95 19.03 13.01 12.14
N SER A 96 19.53 13.07 13.37
CA SER A 96 20.69 13.89 13.72
C SER A 96 22.00 13.45 13.05
N ASN A 97 22.04 12.26 12.45
CA ASN A 97 23.21 11.77 11.71
C ASN A 97 23.19 12.20 10.23
N ALA A 98 22.06 12.70 9.72
CA ALA A 98 21.97 13.16 8.34
C ALA A 98 22.86 14.39 8.12
N PRO A 99 23.61 14.46 7.00
CA PRO A 99 24.51 15.58 6.73
C PRO A 99 23.71 16.85 6.42
N THR A 100 24.25 18.00 6.87
CA THR A 100 23.59 19.31 6.73
C THR A 100 23.51 19.80 5.28
N ASP A 101 24.31 19.23 4.37
CA ASP A 101 24.27 19.48 2.92
C ASP A 101 23.09 18.80 2.21
N LYS A 102 22.30 18.03 2.96
CA LYS A 102 21.09 17.33 2.53
C LYS A 102 21.30 16.20 1.52
N THR A 103 22.53 15.74 1.33
CA THR A 103 22.89 14.68 0.37
C THR A 103 22.31 13.30 0.70
N CYS A 104 21.89 13.07 1.95
CA CYS A 104 21.23 11.82 2.39
C CYS A 104 19.73 11.98 2.70
N HIS A 105 19.12 13.08 2.26
CA HIS A 105 17.69 13.30 2.40
C HIS A 105 16.94 12.73 1.19
N VAL A 106 16.08 11.75 1.43
CA VAL A 106 15.33 11.04 0.37
C VAL A 106 14.50 11.99 -0.50
N PHE A 107 13.89 13.00 0.12
CA PHE A 107 12.98 13.93 -0.54
C PHE A 107 13.63 15.25 -0.98
N ASN A 108 14.91 15.47 -0.67
CA ASN A 108 15.61 16.68 -1.07
C ASN A 108 16.25 16.50 -2.46
N PRO A 109 16.23 17.51 -3.34
CA PRO A 109 16.92 17.45 -4.63
C PRO A 109 18.43 17.16 -4.57
N ALA A 110 19.13 17.57 -3.50
CA ALA A 110 20.55 17.27 -3.29
C ALA A 110 20.81 15.81 -2.87
N GLY A 111 19.78 15.13 -2.37
CA GLY A 111 19.82 13.72 -2.01
C GLY A 111 19.08 12.87 -3.04
N GLY A 112 17.94 12.30 -2.63
CA GLY A 112 17.18 11.36 -3.44
C GLY A 112 16.26 12.00 -4.48
N GLY A 113 15.90 13.28 -4.30
CA GLY A 113 15.03 14.03 -5.21
C GLY A 113 13.63 13.44 -5.40
N VAL A 114 13.22 12.47 -4.57
CA VAL A 114 11.90 11.84 -4.70
C VAL A 114 10.84 12.84 -4.28
N THR A 115 9.77 12.97 -5.06
CA THR A 115 8.64 13.80 -4.65
C THR A 115 7.87 13.07 -3.54
N PRO A 116 7.80 13.62 -2.32
CA PRO A 116 7.06 13.02 -1.23
C PRO A 116 5.56 12.97 -1.56
N ARG A 117 4.97 11.79 -1.41
CA ARG A 117 3.54 11.58 -1.63
C ARG A 117 2.79 11.47 -0.31
N ILE A 118 1.75 12.26 -0.18
CA ILE A 118 0.65 12.00 0.76
C ILE A 118 -0.39 11.22 -0.02
N MET A 119 -0.75 10.03 0.42
CA MET A 119 -1.91 9.35 -0.13
C MET A 119 -3.16 10.13 0.29
N SER A 120 -3.88 10.65 -0.71
CA SER A 120 -5.16 11.32 -0.48
C SER A 120 -6.13 10.40 0.29
N GLN A 121 -7.08 10.99 1.03
CA GLN A 121 -8.22 10.28 1.65
C GLN A 121 -9.19 9.72 0.59
N ASN A 122 -8.66 9.11 -0.45
CA ASN A 122 -9.49 8.45 -1.42
C ASN A 122 -10.06 7.20 -0.73
N ALA A 123 -11.36 7.20 -0.50
CA ALA A 123 -12.13 6.08 0.02
C ALA A 123 -12.00 4.81 -0.84
N THR A 124 -11.29 4.86 -1.97
CA THR A 124 -10.94 3.71 -2.83
C THR A 124 -9.62 3.05 -2.41
N LEU A 125 -8.70 3.79 -1.81
CA LEU A 125 -7.37 3.30 -1.42
C LEU A 125 -7.34 2.82 0.01
N LEU A 126 -7.97 3.58 0.91
CA LEU A 126 -7.85 3.37 2.34
C LEU A 126 -9.11 2.72 2.95
N ASP A 127 -8.91 1.93 4.00
CA ASP A 127 -9.99 1.35 4.82
C ASP A 127 -10.75 2.45 5.60
N SER A 128 -12.01 2.19 5.97
CA SER A 128 -12.79 3.04 6.87
C SER A 128 -12.13 3.29 8.23
N ASP A 129 -11.26 2.38 8.69
CA ASP A 129 -10.59 2.49 10.00
C ASP A 129 -9.53 3.59 10.08
N VAL A 130 -9.18 4.24 8.96
CA VAL A 130 -8.29 5.42 8.88
C VAL A 130 -8.63 6.49 9.91
N ALA A 131 -9.92 6.74 10.16
CA ALA A 131 -10.37 7.81 11.05
C ALA A 131 -10.16 7.51 12.55
N ALA A 132 -10.07 6.23 12.92
CA ALA A 132 -9.94 5.80 14.32
C ALA A 132 -8.48 5.77 14.82
N HIS A 133 -7.51 6.04 13.95
CA HIS A 133 -6.09 5.87 14.27
C HIS A 133 -5.33 7.20 14.25
N ASN A 134 -4.58 7.46 15.32
CA ASN A 134 -3.71 8.64 15.47
C ASN A 134 -2.44 8.59 14.59
N MET A 135 -2.21 7.49 13.87
CA MET A 135 -1.20 7.46 12.81
C MET A 135 -1.72 8.37 11.70
N ALA A 136 -0.96 9.36 11.23
CA ALA A 136 -1.34 10.13 10.05
C ALA A 136 -1.56 9.14 8.90
N PRO A 137 -2.82 8.75 8.58
CA PRO A 137 -3.12 7.49 7.90
C PRO A 137 -2.95 7.61 6.39
N LYS A 138 -2.03 8.49 5.99
CA LYS A 138 -1.93 9.14 4.69
C LYS A 138 -0.48 9.27 4.22
N SER A 139 0.48 8.83 5.04
CA SER A 139 1.89 9.04 4.77
C SER A 139 2.65 7.72 4.75
N TRP A 140 3.62 7.64 3.85
CA TRP A 140 4.62 6.59 3.86
C TRP A 140 5.45 6.70 5.15
N ILE A 141 5.75 5.55 5.74
CA ILE A 141 6.47 5.45 7.01
C ILE A 141 7.78 4.71 6.81
N ALA A 142 8.88 5.33 7.22
CA ALA A 142 10.16 4.66 7.33
C ALA A 142 10.26 3.97 8.69
N GLN A 143 10.66 2.70 8.67
CA GLN A 143 10.71 1.83 9.83
C GLN A 143 11.94 0.94 9.76
N TYR A 144 12.34 0.39 10.89
CA TYR A 144 13.21 -0.76 10.94
C TYR A 144 12.41 -1.99 11.36
N GLY A 145 12.82 -3.16 10.90
CA GLY A 145 12.21 -4.46 11.24
C GLY A 145 13.00 -5.59 10.61
N LYS A 146 12.64 -6.85 10.87
CA LYS A 146 13.41 -8.00 10.38
C LYS A 146 12.57 -8.88 9.48
N PHE A 147 12.82 -8.92 8.17
CA PHE A 147 12.08 -9.81 7.28
C PHE A 147 12.83 -11.11 7.03
N ASN A 148 12.14 -12.24 7.24
CA ASN A 148 12.75 -13.56 7.03
C ASN A 148 13.27 -13.70 5.58
N GLY A 149 14.55 -14.07 5.46
CA GLY A 149 15.27 -14.30 4.22
C GLY A 149 15.79 -13.02 3.54
N ILE A 150 15.72 -11.85 4.20
CA ILE A 150 16.10 -10.55 3.63
C ILE A 150 17.28 -9.88 4.37
N GLY A 151 18.15 -10.66 5.00
CA GLY A 151 19.33 -10.12 5.65
C GLY A 151 19.91 -11.09 6.66
N THR A 152 20.67 -10.55 7.58
CA THR A 152 20.98 -11.17 8.85
C THR A 152 19.71 -11.14 9.71
N GLU A 153 19.40 -12.20 10.45
CA GLU A 153 18.16 -12.27 11.27
C GLU A 153 18.46 -12.21 12.77
N THR A 154 19.68 -11.83 13.14
CA THR A 154 20.18 -11.89 14.51
C THR A 154 20.55 -10.52 15.04
N GLY A 155 20.04 -10.19 16.23
CA GLY A 155 20.33 -8.93 16.92
C GLY A 155 19.89 -7.67 16.15
N ALA A 156 20.31 -6.49 16.63
CA ALA A 156 20.02 -5.20 15.98
C ALA A 156 20.72 -5.02 14.61
N GLU A 157 21.74 -5.84 14.33
CA GLU A 157 22.43 -5.87 13.04
C GLU A 157 21.52 -6.42 11.95
N GLY A 158 20.59 -7.32 12.28
CA GLY A 158 19.65 -7.88 11.33
C GLY A 158 18.40 -7.06 11.02
N ALA A 159 18.24 -5.89 11.64
CA ALA A 159 17.09 -5.04 11.36
C ALA A 159 17.29 -4.27 10.04
N ASP A 160 16.43 -4.54 9.07
CA ASP A 160 16.37 -3.91 7.75
C ASP A 160 15.73 -2.52 7.81
N LEU A 161 16.09 -1.65 6.86
CA LEU A 161 15.35 -0.41 6.62
C LEU A 161 14.17 -0.70 5.70
N ILE A 162 12.95 -0.43 6.19
CA ILE A 162 11.70 -0.75 5.53
C ILE A 162 10.89 0.53 5.32
N LEU A 163 10.31 0.65 4.13
CA LEU A 163 9.27 1.60 3.83
C LEU A 163 7.91 0.92 3.90
N GLY A 164 6.98 1.51 4.64
CA GLY A 164 5.62 1.02 4.78
C GLY A 164 4.58 2.03 4.31
N ILE A 165 3.44 1.54 3.87
CA ILE A 165 2.20 2.33 3.84
C ILE A 165 1.04 1.47 4.33
N GLY A 166 0.29 1.99 5.29
CA GLY A 166 -0.80 1.26 5.93
C GLY A 166 -2.19 1.69 5.50
N PHE A 167 -3.17 1.03 6.13
CA PHE A 167 -4.61 1.23 5.93
C PHE A 167 -5.07 0.97 4.50
N LEU A 168 -4.40 0.12 3.74
CA LEU A 168 -4.85 -0.25 2.40
C LEU A 168 -6.14 -1.06 2.50
N LYS A 169 -7.01 -0.95 1.50
CA LYS A 169 -8.09 -1.92 1.33
C LYS A 169 -7.54 -3.31 1.08
N LYS A 170 -8.27 -4.33 1.54
CA LYS A 170 -7.95 -5.74 1.33
C LYS A 170 -7.73 -6.06 -0.15
N GLU A 171 -8.60 -5.59 -1.03
CA GLU A 171 -8.53 -5.87 -2.46
C GLU A 171 -7.26 -5.29 -3.09
N VAL A 172 -6.85 -4.09 -2.67
CA VAL A 172 -5.59 -3.48 -3.13
C VAL A 172 -4.39 -4.29 -2.65
N CYS A 173 -4.42 -4.74 -1.39
CA CYS A 173 -3.36 -5.57 -0.81
C CYS A 173 -3.18 -6.90 -1.54
N ILE A 174 -4.30 -7.58 -1.85
CA ILE A 174 -4.33 -8.81 -2.65
C ILE A 174 -3.75 -8.56 -4.04
N GLU A 175 -4.16 -7.48 -4.71
CA GLU A 175 -3.65 -7.11 -6.04
C GLU A 175 -2.15 -6.80 -6.05
N ILE A 176 -1.62 -6.15 -5.00
CA ILE A 176 -0.19 -5.96 -4.80
C ILE A 176 0.52 -7.32 -4.74
N ASN A 177 0.05 -8.23 -3.90
CA ASN A 177 0.65 -9.56 -3.75
C ASN A 177 0.60 -10.37 -5.04
N ASN A 178 -0.53 -10.32 -5.77
CA ASN A 178 -0.67 -10.98 -7.07
C ASN A 178 0.39 -10.47 -8.07
N LYS A 179 0.62 -9.15 -8.14
CA LYS A 179 1.64 -8.54 -9.00
C LYS A 179 3.07 -8.89 -8.59
N LEU A 180 3.30 -9.10 -7.30
CA LEU A 180 4.61 -9.47 -6.74
C LEU A 180 4.86 -11.00 -6.72
N GLY A 181 3.89 -11.80 -7.18
CA GLY A 181 4.00 -13.26 -7.16
C GLY A 181 4.03 -13.83 -5.74
N ILE A 182 3.21 -13.26 -4.85
CA ILE A 182 3.09 -13.63 -3.44
C ILE A 182 1.75 -14.31 -3.21
N THR A 183 1.79 -15.47 -2.58
CA THR A 183 0.59 -16.25 -2.28
C THR A 183 -0.27 -15.52 -1.25
N ASN A 184 -1.56 -15.36 -1.54
CA ASN A 184 -2.59 -14.91 -0.61
C ASN A 184 -3.29 -16.14 0.01
N PRO A 185 -2.82 -16.67 1.17
CA PRO A 185 -3.37 -17.89 1.76
C PRO A 185 -4.86 -17.75 2.05
N SER A 186 -5.65 -18.71 1.59
CA SER A 186 -7.12 -18.71 1.72
C SER A 186 -7.78 -17.43 1.19
N GLY A 187 -7.17 -16.76 0.19
CA GLY A 187 -7.67 -15.52 -0.40
C GLY A 187 -7.48 -14.28 0.48
N ASN A 188 -6.60 -14.34 1.48
CA ASN A 188 -6.27 -13.21 2.35
C ASN A 188 -4.78 -12.85 2.19
N PRO A 189 -4.42 -11.57 2.34
CA PRO A 189 -3.02 -11.18 2.50
C PRO A 189 -2.33 -11.96 3.64
N PRO A 190 -1.03 -12.27 3.53
CA PRO A 190 -0.28 -12.88 4.61
C PRO A 190 -0.40 -12.08 5.92
N THR A 191 -0.51 -12.80 7.03
CA THR A 191 -0.63 -12.24 8.38
C THR A 191 0.58 -12.64 9.21
N ASP A 192 1.16 -11.69 9.95
CA ASP A 192 2.22 -11.98 10.92
C ASP A 192 2.24 -10.96 12.07
N THR A 193 3.11 -11.11 13.05
CA THR A 193 3.36 -10.10 14.07
C THR A 193 4.29 -9.01 13.55
N TRP A 194 4.01 -7.76 13.94
CA TRP A 194 4.89 -6.61 13.74
C TRP A 194 5.50 -6.17 15.07
N ALA A 195 6.82 -6.11 15.12
CA ALA A 195 7.68 -5.75 16.24
C ALA A 195 8.73 -4.69 15.86
N GLY A 196 8.73 -4.23 14.60
CA GLY A 196 9.58 -3.15 14.13
C GLY A 196 9.26 -1.78 14.76
N GLY A 197 10.13 -0.81 14.51
CA GLY A 197 10.03 0.54 15.05
C GLY A 197 10.30 1.63 14.02
N ARG A 198 10.11 2.89 14.41
CA ARG A 198 10.36 4.03 13.52
C ARG A 198 11.87 4.17 13.27
N PHE A 199 12.26 4.34 12.00
CA PHE A 199 13.64 4.65 11.66
C PHE A 199 13.90 6.15 11.70
N VAL A 200 14.87 6.57 12.53
CA VAL A 200 15.34 7.96 12.66
C VAL A 200 16.87 8.05 12.58
N GLY A 201 17.48 7.17 11.77
CA GLY A 201 18.93 7.01 11.69
C GLY A 201 19.52 5.98 12.64
N THR A 202 18.67 5.27 13.39
CA THR A 202 19.07 4.20 14.30
C THR A 202 18.24 2.95 14.05
N TYR A 203 18.88 1.80 14.27
CA TYR A 203 18.25 0.49 14.28
C TYR A 203 18.19 -0.01 15.74
N ALA A 204 17.14 -0.73 16.08
CA ALA A 204 17.08 -1.45 17.34
C ALA A 204 16.77 -2.92 17.07
N ASP A 205 17.12 -3.77 18.03
CA ASP A 205 16.74 -5.16 17.97
C ASP A 205 15.21 -5.28 18.07
N SER A 206 14.63 -6.05 17.16
CA SER A 206 13.21 -6.40 17.15
C SER A 206 13.07 -7.91 17.01
N ALA A 207 11.89 -8.43 17.37
CA ALA A 207 11.54 -9.79 16.97
C ALA A 207 11.51 -9.89 15.43
N ASN A 208 11.57 -11.11 14.91
CA ASN A 208 11.41 -11.34 13.48
C ASN A 208 10.00 -10.96 13.05
N ASP A 209 9.91 -10.07 12.07
CA ASP A 209 8.68 -9.59 11.45
C ASP A 209 8.39 -10.42 10.19
N PHE A 210 7.13 -10.79 9.96
CA PHE A 210 6.73 -11.48 8.71
C PHE A 210 7.54 -12.75 8.38
N ASN A 211 7.74 -13.61 9.38
CA ASN A 211 8.25 -14.97 9.27
C ASN A 211 7.17 -15.97 8.77
N THR A 212 6.60 -15.69 7.60
CA THR A 212 5.68 -16.61 6.91
C THR A 212 6.33 -17.22 5.68
N THR A 213 5.92 -18.44 5.31
CA THR A 213 6.37 -19.08 4.06
C THR A 213 6.03 -18.26 2.81
N ALA A 214 4.96 -17.46 2.84
CA ALA A 214 4.56 -16.63 1.70
C ALA A 214 5.46 -15.42 1.48
N THR A 215 6.03 -14.87 2.56
CA THR A 215 6.84 -13.63 2.56
C THR A 215 8.34 -13.90 2.64
N GLN A 216 8.76 -15.14 2.89
CA GLN A 216 10.18 -15.50 2.98
C GLN A 216 10.96 -15.10 1.72
N GLY A 217 12.03 -14.34 1.92
CA GLY A 217 12.90 -13.86 0.84
C GLY A 217 12.26 -12.80 -0.05
N LYS A 218 11.11 -12.23 0.34
CA LYS A 218 10.43 -11.18 -0.44
C LYS A 218 10.80 -9.79 0.09
N LYS A 219 11.41 -8.97 -0.76
CA LYS A 219 11.76 -7.58 -0.46
C LYS A 219 10.58 -6.61 -0.50
N ALA A 220 9.42 -7.06 -0.96
CA ALA A 220 8.21 -6.26 -1.01
C ALA A 220 7.00 -7.18 -0.91
N PHE A 221 5.99 -6.79 -0.16
CA PHE A 221 4.72 -7.51 -0.06
C PHE A 221 3.65 -6.64 0.61
N CYS A 222 2.41 -7.07 0.55
CA CYS A 222 1.35 -6.50 1.37
C CYS A 222 0.82 -7.55 2.35
N GLY A 223 0.67 -7.18 3.62
CA GLY A 223 0.23 -8.08 4.68
C GLY A 223 -0.51 -7.36 5.78
N THR A 224 -0.88 -8.07 6.84
CA THR A 224 -1.47 -7.49 8.04
C THR A 224 -0.79 -8.00 9.30
N SER A 225 -0.85 -7.21 10.37
CA SER A 225 -0.37 -7.64 11.68
C SER A 225 -1.40 -8.52 12.40
N THR A 226 -1.00 -9.52 13.18
CA THR A 226 -1.89 -10.36 13.99
C THR A 226 -2.78 -9.50 14.91
N GLY A 227 -4.10 -9.63 14.78
CA GLY A 227 -5.08 -8.83 15.52
C GLY A 227 -5.41 -7.46 14.92
N GLY A 228 -4.91 -7.15 13.71
CA GLY A 228 -5.21 -5.91 13.00
C GLY A 228 -6.05 -6.13 11.73
N ASP A 229 -7.03 -5.25 11.52
CA ASP A 229 -7.77 -5.09 10.25
C ASP A 229 -7.01 -4.18 9.25
N ARG A 230 -5.72 -3.92 9.52
CA ARG A 230 -4.93 -2.92 8.78
C ARG A 230 -4.00 -3.60 7.79
N PHE A 231 -4.34 -3.54 6.51
CA PHE A 231 -3.43 -4.00 5.46
C PHE A 231 -2.35 -2.95 5.19
N MET A 232 -1.11 -3.41 5.13
CA MET A 232 0.07 -2.58 4.94
C MET A 232 0.94 -3.16 3.84
N TYR A 233 1.36 -2.30 2.91
CA TYR A 233 2.44 -2.62 1.97
C TYR A 233 3.78 -2.31 2.63
N TYR A 234 4.74 -3.21 2.44
CA TYR A 234 6.10 -3.10 2.90
C TYR A 234 7.06 -3.23 1.71
N GLN A 235 8.14 -2.44 1.76
CA GLN A 235 9.23 -2.45 0.80
C GLN A 235 10.55 -2.33 1.58
N VAL A 236 11.42 -3.32 1.46
CA VAL A 236 12.78 -3.24 2.00
C VAL A 236 13.60 -2.29 1.14
N LEU A 237 14.22 -1.32 1.80
CA LEU A 237 15.10 -0.31 1.22
C LEU A 237 16.57 -0.69 1.41
N ILE A 238 16.93 -1.18 2.60
CA ILE A 238 18.28 -1.65 2.95
C ILE A 238 18.12 -2.97 3.69
N ALA A 239 18.79 -4.01 3.19
CA ALA A 239 18.89 -5.32 3.82
C ALA A 239 20.19 -5.37 4.65
N ARG A 240 20.14 -5.78 5.93
CA ARG A 240 21.30 -5.78 6.85
C ARG A 240 21.58 -7.15 7.42
#